data_AF-A0A914QD19-F1
#
_entry.id   AF-A0A914QD19-F1
#
_cell.length_a   1.000
_cell.length_b   1.000
_cell.length_c   1.000
_cell.angle_alpha   90.00
_cell.angle_beta   90.00
_cell.angle_gamma   90.00
#
_symmetry.space_group_name_H-M   'P 1'
#
loop_
_entity.id
_entity.type
_entity.pdbx_description
1 polymer ?
#
loop_
_entity_poly.entity_id
_entity_poly.type
_entity_poly.pdbx_seq_one_letter_code
_entity_poly.pdbx_strand_id
1 'polypeptide(L)'
;MDLSPQHTNGRQIHAYKGCSDNVHYGIAVSKEFLEAAERHKNHSHERKLMNEHNNRAGREVLISSLRRQCKCHGISGSCETQTCWDAVPSFREVGNIIKEKFDGATEVKVIRENRHARIERKNQMLKRHTPTDLVYLNESPDFCEPSEEQGILGTHGRTCNASLLAIDGCDLVRNYY
;
A
#
# COMPACT_ATOMS: atom_id res chain seq x y z
N MET A 1 15.89 -24.45 -8.27
CA MET A 1 16.58 -24.33 -9.58
C MET A 1 16.41 -22.90 -10.01
N ASP A 2 17.50 -22.14 -9.98
CA ASP A 2 17.53 -20.70 -10.21
C ASP A 2 17.43 -20.44 -11.72
N LEU A 3 16.39 -19.73 -12.16
CA LEU A 3 16.12 -19.38 -13.56
C LEU A 3 16.02 -17.86 -13.67
N SER A 4 17.13 -17.16 -13.43
CA SER A 4 17.23 -15.72 -13.73
C SER A 4 18.13 -15.53 -14.97
N PRO A 5 17.68 -14.79 -16.02
CA PRO A 5 18.46 -14.62 -17.24
C PRO A 5 19.71 -13.76 -16.99
N GLN A 6 20.83 -14.16 -17.57
CA GLN A 6 22.05 -13.36 -17.61
C GLN A 6 21.83 -12.18 -18.56
N HIS A 7 21.66 -10.97 -18.02
CA HIS A 7 21.52 -9.77 -18.83
C HIS A 7 22.92 -9.19 -19.12
N THR A 8 23.45 -9.48 -20.31
CA THR A 8 24.73 -8.96 -20.78
C THR A 8 24.52 -7.63 -21.49
N ASN A 9 24.73 -6.52 -20.77
CA ASN A 9 24.87 -5.21 -21.41
C ASN A 9 26.29 -4.69 -21.11
N GLY A 10 27.16 -4.75 -22.12
CA GLY A 10 28.46 -4.08 -22.18
C GLY A 10 29.35 -4.13 -20.92
N ARG A 11 30.24 -5.13 -20.86
CA ARG A 11 31.46 -5.16 -20.00
C ARG A 11 31.26 -5.11 -18.47
N GLN A 12 30.06 -5.39 -17.94
CA GLN A 12 29.88 -5.76 -16.53
C GLN A 12 29.27 -7.16 -16.42
N ILE A 13 30.01 -8.09 -15.81
CA ILE A 13 29.52 -9.42 -15.48
C ILE A 13 28.69 -9.28 -14.19
N HIS A 14 27.37 -9.15 -14.33
CA HIS A 14 26.46 -9.17 -13.19
C HIS A 14 26.22 -10.61 -12.77
N ALA A 15 26.78 -11.02 -11.63
CA ALA A 15 26.41 -12.27 -11.00
C ALA A 15 25.23 -12.02 -10.06
N TYR A 16 24.07 -12.61 -10.35
CA TYR A 16 23.02 -12.79 -9.34
C TYR A 16 23.56 -13.78 -8.30
N LYS A 17 24.13 -13.26 -7.21
CA LYS A 17 24.76 -14.06 -6.15
C LYS A 17 24.42 -13.48 -4.77
N GLY A 18 23.14 -13.44 -4.39
CA GLY A 18 22.72 -12.95 -3.08
C GLY A 18 21.49 -13.71 -2.56
N CYS A 19 21.07 -13.40 -1.33
CA CYS A 19 19.79 -13.84 -0.79
C CYS A 19 18.75 -12.77 -1.14
N SER A 20 18.17 -12.82 -2.35
CA SER A 20 17.04 -11.95 -2.68
C SER A 20 15.86 -12.28 -1.78
N ASP A 21 15.13 -11.25 -1.36
CA ASP A 21 13.95 -11.44 -0.54
C ASP A 21 12.91 -12.27 -1.30
N ASN A 22 12.33 -13.29 -0.66
CA ASN A 22 11.30 -14.12 -1.26
C ASN A 22 9.92 -13.44 -1.17
N VAL A 23 9.78 -12.34 -1.88
CA VAL A 23 8.60 -11.45 -1.84
C VAL A 23 7.36 -12.19 -2.34
N HIS A 24 7.49 -13.02 -3.38
CA HIS A 24 6.37 -13.80 -3.92
C HIS A 24 5.77 -14.76 -2.88
N TYR A 25 6.60 -15.39 -2.05
CA TYR A 25 6.11 -16.23 -0.96
C TYR A 25 5.31 -15.40 0.07
N GLY A 26 5.87 -14.27 0.52
CA GLY A 26 5.17 -13.39 1.47
C GLY A 26 3.83 -12.87 0.95
N ILE A 27 3.75 -12.57 -0.36
CA ILE A 27 2.53 -12.16 -1.04
C ILE A 27 1.49 -13.28 -1.11
N ALA A 28 1.93 -14.50 -1.40
CA ALA A 28 1.05 -15.67 -1.42
C ALA A 28 0.41 -15.91 -0.05
N VAL A 29 1.22 -15.87 1.02
CA VAL A 29 0.75 -16.00 2.40
C VAL A 29 -0.21 -14.86 2.78
N SER A 30 0.16 -13.62 2.48
CA SER A 30 -0.69 -12.44 2.73
C SER A 30 -2.05 -12.55 2.03
N LYS A 31 -2.05 -13.01 0.78
CA LYS A 31 -3.28 -13.22 0.00
C LYS A 31 -4.17 -14.26 0.68
N GLU A 32 -3.63 -15.45 0.96
CA GLU A 32 -4.38 -16.54 1.56
C GLU A 32 -5.00 -16.14 2.91
N PHE A 33 -4.21 -15.50 3.77
CA PHE A 33 -4.64 -15.11 5.11
C PHE A 33 -5.73 -14.02 5.07
N LEU A 34 -5.55 -12.97 4.27
CA LEU A 34 -6.52 -11.87 4.19
C LEU A 34 -7.81 -12.27 3.47
N GLU A 35 -7.73 -13.09 2.41
CA GLU A 35 -8.92 -13.59 1.70
C GLU A 35 -9.70 -14.61 2.55
N ALA A 36 -9.03 -15.42 3.37
CA ALA A 36 -9.70 -16.24 4.37
C ALA A 36 -10.44 -15.39 5.41
N ALA A 37 -9.77 -14.36 5.95
CA ALA A 37 -10.38 -13.47 6.95
C ALA A 37 -11.65 -12.77 6.42
N GLU A 38 -11.64 -12.27 5.19
CA GLU A 38 -12.81 -11.58 4.60
C GLU A 38 -14.00 -12.52 4.33
N ARG A 39 -13.76 -13.81 4.09
CA ARG A 39 -14.83 -14.81 3.93
C ARG A 39 -15.64 -15.01 5.22
N HIS A 40 -14.97 -15.01 6.37
CA HIS A 40 -15.60 -15.25 7.68
C HIS A 40 -16.31 -14.02 8.26
N LYS A 41 -16.00 -12.80 7.77
CA LYS A 41 -16.66 -11.59 8.25
C LYS A 41 -18.06 -11.42 7.64
N ASN A 42 -19.00 -10.97 8.47
CA ASN A 42 -20.34 -10.58 8.05
C ASN A 42 -20.35 -9.17 7.43
N HIS A 43 -19.57 -9.00 6.36
CA HIS A 43 -19.53 -7.78 5.58
C HIS A 43 -20.49 -7.85 4.39
N SER A 44 -21.04 -6.70 3.99
CA SER A 44 -21.76 -6.58 2.73
C SER A 44 -20.87 -7.00 1.57
N HIS A 45 -21.48 -7.48 0.49
CA HIS A 45 -20.77 -7.91 -0.71
C HIS A 45 -19.91 -6.79 -1.29
N GLU A 46 -20.41 -5.55 -1.25
CA GLU A 46 -19.72 -4.37 -1.73
C GLU A 46 -18.45 -4.10 -0.91
N ARG A 47 -18.54 -4.20 0.42
CA ARG A 47 -17.41 -4.03 1.32
C ARG A 47 -16.35 -5.12 1.12
N LYS A 48 -16.76 -6.36 0.85
CA LYS A 48 -15.83 -7.46 0.52
C LYS A 48 -15.02 -7.15 -0.74
N LEU A 49 -15.68 -6.70 -1.82
CA LEU A 49 -14.99 -6.31 -3.06
C LEU A 49 -14.00 -5.17 -2.85
N MET A 50 -14.39 -4.14 -2.09
CA MET A 50 -13.50 -3.03 -1.74
C MET A 50 -12.28 -3.51 -0.94
N ASN A 51 -12.50 -4.36 0.07
CA ASN A 51 -11.43 -4.91 0.89
C ASN A 51 -10.47 -5.76 0.07
N GLU A 52 -10.97 -6.62 -0.82
CA GLU A 52 -10.16 -7.42 -1.74
C GLU A 52 -9.30 -6.56 -2.67
N HIS A 53 -9.86 -5.47 -3.21
CA HIS A 53 -9.13 -4.50 -4.01
C HIS A 53 -8.01 -3.84 -3.20
N ASN A 54 -8.32 -3.27 -2.04
CA ASN A 54 -7.33 -2.55 -1.21
C ASN A 54 -6.24 -3.50 -0.68
N ASN A 55 -6.59 -4.74 -0.31
CA ASN A 55 -5.62 -5.76 0.09
C ASN A 55 -4.67 -6.12 -1.06
N ARG A 56 -5.18 -6.20 -2.29
CA ARG A 56 -4.35 -6.41 -3.49
C ARG A 56 -3.45 -5.22 -3.76
N ALA A 57 -3.99 -4.00 -3.66
CA ALA A 57 -3.23 -2.77 -3.86
C ALA A 57 -2.03 -2.69 -2.90
N GLY A 58 -2.20 -3.04 -1.62
CA GLY A 58 -1.08 -3.09 -0.67
C GLY A 58 0.03 -4.08 -1.06
N ARG A 59 -0.34 -5.26 -1.56
CA ARG A 59 0.65 -6.24 -2.08
C ARG A 59 1.34 -5.73 -3.36
N GLU A 60 0.60 -5.07 -4.25
CA GLU A 60 1.14 -4.51 -5.49
C GLU A 60 2.09 -3.33 -5.22
N VAL A 61 1.79 -2.49 -4.22
CA VAL A 61 2.70 -1.45 -3.75
C VAL A 61 4.02 -2.06 -3.29
N LEU A 62 4.00 -3.16 -2.53
CA LEU A 62 5.22 -3.84 -2.10
C LEU A 62 6.05 -4.35 -3.30
N ILE A 63 5.42 -5.02 -4.27
CA ILE A 63 6.10 -5.54 -5.47
C ILE A 63 6.74 -4.40 -6.27
N SER A 64 5.96 -3.35 -6.55
CA SER A 64 6.42 -2.22 -7.36
C SER A 64 7.49 -1.38 -6.67
N SER A 65 7.64 -1.52 -5.35
CA SER A 65 8.64 -0.79 -4.56
C SER A 65 9.94 -1.57 -4.33
N LEU A 66 10.07 -2.79 -4.87
CA LEU A 66 11.31 -3.57 -4.77
C LEU A 66 12.47 -2.85 -5.44
N ARG A 67 13.64 -2.93 -4.80
CA ARG A 67 14.86 -2.29 -5.30
C ARG A 67 15.95 -3.32 -5.51
N ARG A 68 16.65 -3.21 -6.64
CA ARG A 68 17.91 -3.89 -6.83
C ARG A 68 18.97 -3.22 -5.95
N GLN A 69 19.50 -3.94 -4.98
CA GLN A 69 20.67 -3.53 -4.22
C GLN A 69 21.90 -4.25 -4.77
N CYS A 70 23.04 -3.57 -4.79
CA CYS A 70 24.30 -4.12 -5.27
C CYS A 70 25.43 -3.83 -4.29
N LYS A 71 26.35 -4.78 -4.14
CA LYS A 71 27.61 -4.62 -3.39
C LYS A 71 28.79 -4.86 -4.32
N CYS A 72 29.73 -3.92 -4.30
CA CYS A 72 30.96 -3.99 -5.08
C CYS A 72 32.04 -4.77 -4.34
N HIS A 73 32.83 -5.54 -5.10
CA HIS A 73 33.86 -6.45 -4.59
C HIS A 73 35.23 -6.28 -5.26
N GLY A 74 35.46 -5.18 -5.98
CA GLY A 74 36.75 -4.88 -6.62
C GLY A 74 37.82 -4.41 -5.63
N ILE A 75 39.08 -4.41 -6.10
CA ILE A 75 40.24 -4.01 -5.30
C ILE A 75 40.07 -2.55 -4.86
N SER A 76 40.33 -2.26 -3.58
CA SER A 76 40.12 -0.94 -2.99
C SER A 76 38.68 -0.40 -3.09
N GLY A 77 37.68 -1.28 -3.19
CA GLY A 77 36.26 -0.89 -3.20
C GLY A 77 35.73 -0.52 -4.59
N SER A 78 36.48 -0.82 -5.65
CA SER A 78 36.03 -0.62 -7.02
C SER A 78 34.89 -1.59 -7.41
N CYS A 79 34.15 -1.26 -8.47
CA CYS A 79 32.91 -1.95 -8.85
C CYS A 79 33.04 -2.76 -10.17
N GLU A 80 34.24 -3.18 -10.56
CA GLU A 80 34.43 -4.02 -11.76
C GLU A 80 33.74 -5.38 -11.60
N THR A 81 33.64 -5.88 -10.36
CA THR A 81 32.77 -6.99 -10.00
C THR A 81 31.82 -6.55 -8.90
N GLN A 82 30.53 -6.81 -9.10
CA GLN A 82 29.51 -6.56 -8.10
C GLN A 82 28.48 -7.68 -8.06
N THR A 83 27.88 -7.82 -6.90
CA THR A 83 26.82 -8.77 -6.62
C THR A 83 25.54 -8.00 -6.35
N CYS A 84 24.44 -8.35 -7.00
CA CYS A 84 23.16 -7.70 -6.77
C CYS A 84 22.08 -8.68 -6.31
N TRP A 85 21.10 -8.18 -5.56
CA TRP A 85 19.91 -8.90 -5.11
C TRP A 85 18.72 -7.95 -5.08
N ASP A 86 17.51 -8.49 -5.13
CA ASP A 86 16.29 -7.72 -4.94
C ASP A 86 15.95 -7.66 -3.46
N ALA A 87 15.70 -6.46 -2.96
CA ALA A 87 15.40 -6.21 -1.55
C ALA A 87 14.10 -5.42 -1.40
N VAL A 88 13.33 -5.76 -0.37
CA VAL A 88 12.19 -4.93 0.04
C VAL A 88 12.70 -3.59 0.58
N PRO A 89 12.01 -2.48 0.29
CA PRO A 89 12.32 -1.20 0.91
C PRO A 89 11.97 -1.23 2.41
N SER A 90 12.36 -0.19 3.14
CA SER A 90 11.93 -0.06 4.53
C SER A 90 10.41 0.02 4.62
N PHE A 91 9.82 -0.55 5.68
CA PHE A 91 8.37 -0.51 5.82
C PHE A 91 7.82 0.91 5.97
N ARG A 92 8.65 1.87 6.44
CA ARG A 92 8.30 3.30 6.45
C ARG A 92 8.11 3.85 5.05
N GLU A 93 8.96 3.49 4.09
CA GLU A 93 8.80 3.91 2.70
C GLU A 93 7.51 3.34 2.11
N VAL A 94 7.22 2.06 2.35
CA VAL A 94 5.94 1.43 1.93
C VAL A 94 4.75 2.16 2.56
N GLY A 95 4.82 2.47 3.86
CA GLY A 95 3.79 3.21 4.58
C GLY A 95 3.56 4.61 3.99
N ASN A 96 4.62 5.33 3.62
CA ASN A 96 4.51 6.63 2.97
C ASN A 96 3.82 6.53 1.61
N ILE A 97 4.17 5.53 0.79
CA ILE A 97 3.50 5.30 -0.51
C ILE A 97 2.02 5.00 -0.28
N ILE A 98 1.68 4.13 0.67
CA ILE A 98 0.28 3.82 0.99
C ILE A 98 -0.46 5.07 1.50
N LYS A 99 0.20 5.95 2.28
CA LYS A 99 -0.37 7.21 2.73
C LYS A 99 -0.69 8.15 1.56
N GLU A 100 0.18 8.26 0.56
CA GLU A 100 -0.10 9.01 -0.67
C GLU A 100 -1.30 8.40 -1.43
N LYS A 101 -1.38 7.06 -1.51
CA LYS A 101 -2.54 6.36 -2.09
C LYS A 101 -3.83 6.57 -1.31
N PHE A 102 -3.73 6.76 0.01
CA PHE A 102 -4.86 7.09 0.89
C PHE A 102 -5.36 8.52 0.61
N ASP A 103 -4.45 9.50 0.52
CA ASP A 103 -4.80 10.89 0.23
C ASP A 103 -5.44 11.07 -1.16
N GLY A 104 -5.06 10.21 -2.11
CA GLY A 104 -5.64 10.14 -3.46
C GLY A 104 -6.70 9.05 -3.65
N ALA A 105 -7.25 8.47 -2.58
CA ALA A 105 -8.18 7.36 -2.68
C ALA A 105 -9.45 7.75 -3.45
N THR A 106 -9.99 6.81 -4.22
CA THR A 106 -11.13 7.08 -5.11
C THR A 106 -12.44 6.57 -4.53
N GLU A 107 -13.47 7.43 -4.50
CA GLU A 107 -14.83 6.99 -4.18
C GLU A 107 -15.42 6.14 -5.30
N VAL A 108 -15.94 4.98 -4.93
CA VAL A 108 -16.44 3.99 -5.86
C VAL A 108 -17.84 3.50 -5.46
N LYS A 109 -18.57 3.00 -6.46
CA LYS A 109 -19.81 2.26 -6.31
C LYS A 109 -19.61 0.86 -6.90
N VAL A 110 -20.35 -0.10 -6.40
CA VAL A 110 -20.38 -1.45 -6.98
C VAL A 110 -21.53 -1.52 -7.96
N ILE A 111 -21.22 -1.87 -9.20
CA ILE A 111 -22.22 -2.13 -10.25
C ILE A 111 -22.33 -3.62 -10.43
N ARG A 112 -23.58 -4.12 -10.37
CA ARG A 112 -23.91 -5.51 -10.67
C ARG A 112 -24.39 -5.60 -12.12
N GLU A 113 -23.66 -6.35 -12.94
CA GLU A 113 -24.03 -6.69 -14.31
C GLU A 113 -24.12 -8.21 -14.41
N ASN A 114 -25.35 -8.72 -14.59
CA ASN A 114 -25.65 -10.16 -14.59
C ASN A 114 -25.17 -10.84 -13.30
N ARG A 115 -24.26 -11.82 -13.41
CA ARG A 115 -23.64 -12.55 -12.29
C ARG A 115 -22.31 -11.94 -11.81
N HIS A 116 -21.86 -10.84 -12.40
CA HIS A 116 -20.61 -10.20 -12.03
C HIS A 116 -20.86 -8.86 -11.35
N ALA A 117 -20.08 -8.58 -10.32
CA ALA A 117 -20.02 -7.28 -9.70
C ALA A 117 -18.64 -6.68 -9.92
N ARG A 118 -18.61 -5.38 -10.22
CA ARG A 118 -17.37 -4.65 -10.43
C ARG A 118 -17.42 -3.31 -9.72
N ILE A 119 -16.25 -2.84 -9.32
CA ILE A 119 -16.06 -1.53 -8.73
C ILE A 119 -15.96 -0.50 -9.86
N GLU A 120 -16.77 0.54 -9.82
CA GLU A 120 -16.69 1.69 -10.73
C GLU A 120 -16.61 2.97 -9.92
N ARG A 121 -15.92 3.99 -10.45
CA ARG A 121 -15.87 5.31 -9.80
C ARG A 121 -17.26 5.90 -9.71
N LYS A 122 -17.56 6.52 -8.57
CA LYS A 122 -18.84 7.20 -8.38
C LYS A 122 -18.93 8.45 -9.27
N ASN A 123 -17.83 9.22 -9.32
CA ASN A 123 -17.69 10.37 -10.22
C ASN A 123 -16.86 9.99 -11.47
N GLN A 124 -17.51 9.99 -12.64
CA GLN A 124 -16.88 9.60 -13.90
C GLN A 124 -15.89 10.64 -14.45
N MET A 125 -15.97 11.90 -14.00
CA MET A 125 -15.02 12.96 -14.38
C MET A 125 -13.65 12.76 -13.74
N LEU A 126 -13.56 11.99 -12.65
CA LEU A 126 -12.30 11.65 -12.01
C LEU A 126 -11.53 10.59 -12.80
N LYS A 127 -10.20 10.60 -12.70
CA LYS A 127 -9.32 9.59 -13.32
C LYS A 127 -9.62 8.20 -12.79
N ARG A 128 -9.42 7.18 -13.63
CA ARG A 128 -9.59 5.76 -13.24
C ARG A 128 -8.57 5.40 -12.15
N HIS A 129 -9.03 4.68 -11.13
CA HIS A 129 -8.13 4.08 -10.15
C HIS A 129 -7.29 2.99 -10.84
N THR A 130 -6.04 2.89 -10.45
CA THR A 130 -5.10 1.84 -10.86
C THR A 130 -5.15 0.66 -9.88
N PRO A 131 -4.51 -0.48 -10.19
CA PRO A 131 -4.40 -1.60 -9.25
C PRO A 131 -3.67 -1.26 -7.94
N THR A 132 -2.89 -0.18 -7.90
CA THR A 132 -2.16 0.29 -6.70
C THR A 132 -2.91 1.37 -5.92
N ASP A 133 -4.00 1.91 -6.46
CA ASP A 133 -4.75 2.97 -5.79
C ASP A 133 -5.76 2.37 -4.82
N LEU A 134 -5.96 3.05 -3.69
CA LEU A 134 -6.98 2.68 -2.73
C LEU A 134 -8.35 3.20 -3.16
N VAL A 135 -9.39 2.46 -2.80
CA VAL A 135 -10.79 2.82 -3.08
C VAL A 135 -11.64 2.74 -1.82
N TYR A 136 -12.69 3.55 -1.77
CA TYR A 136 -13.64 3.58 -0.66
C TYR A 136 -15.09 3.70 -1.15
N LEU A 137 -16.03 3.16 -0.37
CA LEU A 137 -17.46 3.16 -0.71
C LEU A 137 -18.22 4.34 -0.12
N ASN A 138 -17.87 4.73 1.11
CA ASN A 138 -18.58 5.73 1.89
C ASN A 138 -17.59 6.75 2.44
N GLU A 139 -18.03 8.00 2.56
CA GLU A 139 -17.27 9.04 3.23
C GLU A 139 -16.98 8.68 4.68
N SER A 140 -15.86 9.18 5.19
CA SER A 140 -15.48 8.97 6.58
C SER A 140 -16.39 9.78 7.51
N PRO A 141 -16.72 9.27 8.71
CA PRO A 141 -17.45 10.05 9.70
C PRO A 141 -16.60 11.21 10.23
N ASP A 142 -17.23 12.11 10.98
CA ASP A 142 -16.50 13.06 11.81
C ASP A 142 -15.84 12.32 12.99
N PHE A 143 -14.54 12.51 13.15
CA PHE A 143 -13.75 11.87 14.21
C PHE A 143 -13.52 12.79 15.42
N CYS A 144 -14.04 14.02 15.39
CA CYS A 144 -13.75 15.02 16.41
C CYS A 144 -14.39 14.69 17.75
N GLU A 145 -15.69 14.33 17.73
CA GLU A 145 -16.47 13.99 18.92
C GLU A 145 -16.49 12.46 19.15
N PRO A 146 -16.56 12.01 20.43
CA PRO A 146 -16.63 10.59 20.74
C PRO A 146 -17.98 9.99 20.30
N SER A 147 -17.92 8.79 19.72
CA SER A 147 -19.08 7.99 19.31
C SER A 147 -18.80 6.51 19.52
N GLU A 148 -19.39 5.92 20.57
CA GLU A 148 -19.19 4.51 20.92
C GLU A 148 -19.73 3.55 19.85
N GLU A 149 -20.87 3.88 19.24
CA GLU A 149 -21.49 3.09 18.17
C GLU A 149 -20.54 2.93 16.96
N GLN A 150 -19.79 3.98 16.64
CA GLN A 150 -18.83 3.98 15.52
C GLN A 150 -17.40 3.62 15.95
N GLY A 151 -17.15 3.40 17.24
CA GLY A 151 -15.82 3.14 17.79
C GLY A 151 -14.88 4.35 17.71
N ILE A 152 -15.43 5.56 17.71
CA ILE A 152 -14.68 6.82 17.63
C ILE A 152 -14.46 7.35 19.05
N LEU A 153 -13.21 7.61 19.42
CA LEU A 153 -12.86 8.11 20.76
C LEU A 153 -12.88 9.64 20.87
N GLY A 154 -13.02 10.34 19.75
CA GLY A 154 -12.88 11.78 19.67
C GLY A 154 -11.42 12.25 19.65
N THR A 155 -11.24 13.57 19.57
CA THR A 155 -9.92 14.23 19.48
C THR A 155 -9.52 14.98 20.76
N HIS A 156 -10.43 15.07 21.72
CA HIS A 156 -10.21 15.71 23.01
C HIS A 156 -8.99 15.15 23.74
N GLY A 157 -8.15 16.04 24.27
CA GLY A 157 -6.94 15.67 25.03
C GLY A 157 -5.78 15.12 24.20
N ARG A 158 -5.89 15.06 22.86
CA ARG A 158 -4.76 14.68 21.99
C ARG A 158 -3.67 15.74 22.01
N THR A 159 -2.42 15.29 21.94
CA THR A 159 -1.28 16.19 21.73
C THR A 159 -1.36 16.79 20.33
N CYS A 160 -1.11 18.09 20.21
CA CYS A 160 -1.13 18.84 18.96
C CYS A 160 0.06 19.81 18.91
N ASN A 161 0.40 20.27 17.71
CA ASN A 161 1.46 21.24 17.49
C ASN A 161 0.86 22.64 17.28
N ALA A 162 1.09 23.56 18.23
CA ALA A 162 0.55 24.92 18.16
C ALA A 162 1.17 25.78 17.03
N SER A 163 2.30 25.36 16.45
CA SER A 163 2.98 26.08 15.36
C SER A 163 2.54 25.63 13.97
N LEU A 164 1.70 24.59 13.86
CA LEU A 164 1.23 24.07 12.57
C LEU A 164 -0.23 24.46 12.32
N LEU A 165 -0.52 24.85 11.08
CA LEU A 165 -1.88 25.10 10.58
C LEU A 165 -2.43 23.89 9.77
N ALA A 166 -1.81 22.72 9.93
CA ALA A 166 -2.15 21.49 9.23
C ALA A 166 -2.88 20.51 10.15
N ILE A 167 -3.12 19.27 9.70
CA ILE A 167 -3.89 18.24 10.43
C ILE A 167 -3.37 17.98 11.84
N ASP A 168 -2.06 18.14 12.09
CA ASP A 168 -1.44 18.00 13.42
C ASP A 168 -1.48 19.29 14.26
N GLY A 169 -2.04 20.36 13.69
CA GLY A 169 -2.20 21.68 14.27
C GLY A 169 -3.26 21.71 15.37
N CYS A 170 -3.03 22.46 16.44
CA CYS A 170 -3.98 22.54 17.54
C CYS A 170 -5.36 23.07 17.14
N ASP A 171 -5.43 23.93 16.12
CA ASP A 171 -6.70 24.48 15.62
C ASP A 171 -7.59 23.40 15.01
N LEU A 172 -6.99 22.46 14.25
CA LEU A 172 -7.71 21.37 13.60
C LEU A 172 -7.92 20.16 14.52
N VAL A 173 -7.02 19.92 15.47
CA VAL A 173 -7.13 18.79 16.41
C VAL A 173 -8.05 19.08 17.57
N ARG A 174 -8.10 20.32 18.10
CA ARG A 174 -8.89 20.63 19.30
C ARG A 174 -10.34 21.03 19.00
N ASN A 175 -10.69 21.23 17.73
CA ASN A 175 -12.00 21.67 17.29
C ASN A 175 -12.55 22.77 18.22
N TYR A 176 -11.85 23.91 18.29
CA TYR A 176 -12.28 25.02 19.15
C TYR A 176 -13.59 25.61 18.62
N TYR A 177 -14.65 25.53 19.43
CA TYR A 177 -15.57 26.64 19.64
C TYR A 177 -15.07 27.48 20.83
#